data_AF-A0A6G8NE32-F1
#
_entry.id   AF-A0A6G8NE32-F1
#
_cell.length_a   1.000
_cell.length_b   1.000
_cell.length_c   1.000
_cell.angle_alpha   90.00
_cell.angle_beta   90.00
_cell.angle_gamma   90.00
#
_symmetry.space_group_name_H-M   'P 1'
#
loop_
_entity.id
_entity.type
_entity.pdbx_description
1 polymer ?
#
loop_
_entity_poly.entity_id
_entity_poly.type
_entity_poly.pdbx_seq_one_letter_code
_entity_poly.pdbx_strand_id
1 'polypeptide(L)'
;MLERTLRLLKPAHWADRVGLRLRAVLYRLKSPMYVIHLRYTGALAEIDDALDAHRLYLERQFDAGAFIIAGPQVPRDGGVILAAAMERDRLDAIIAEDPFSQQRLVHYDIIEFKATRLAPGLNLPPSP
;
A
#
# COMPACT_ATOMS: atom_id res chain seq x y z
N MET A 1 48.47 -31.35 0.81
CA MET A 1 48.27 -31.07 -0.63
C MET A 1 47.01 -31.83 -1.06
N LEU A 2 45.84 -31.28 -0.76
CA LEU A 2 45.07 -30.30 -1.53
C LEU A 2 44.16 -31.00 -2.55
N GLU A 3 42.84 -30.83 -2.34
CA GLU A 3 41.78 -30.98 -3.34
C GLU A 3 41.20 -32.39 -3.60
N ARG A 4 40.63 -33.01 -2.54
CA ARG A 4 39.51 -33.96 -2.71
C ARG A 4 38.20 -33.19 -2.82
N THR A 5 37.84 -32.87 -4.05
CA THR A 5 36.48 -32.99 -4.61
C THR A 5 35.31 -32.63 -3.66
N LEU A 6 35.23 -31.37 -3.23
CA LEU A 6 33.99 -30.76 -2.73
C LEU A 6 33.10 -30.35 -3.92
N ARG A 7 32.66 -31.34 -4.70
CA ARG A 7 31.45 -31.26 -5.51
C ARG A 7 30.54 -32.34 -4.96
N LEU A 8 29.52 -31.93 -4.20
CA LEU A 8 28.16 -32.48 -4.17
C LEU A 8 27.49 -32.00 -2.88
N LEU A 9 26.65 -30.96 -3.06
CA LEU A 9 25.51 -30.49 -2.26
C LEU A 9 25.47 -28.95 -2.28
N LYS A 10 25.24 -28.37 -3.46
CA LYS A 10 24.54 -27.09 -3.54
C LYS A 10 23.05 -27.42 -3.48
N PRO A 11 22.30 -27.07 -2.43
CA PRO A 11 20.87 -27.31 -2.43
C PRO A 11 20.24 -26.38 -3.47
N ALA A 12 19.44 -26.97 -4.37
CA ALA A 12 18.71 -26.31 -5.46
C ALA A 12 17.79 -25.14 -5.03
N HIS A 13 17.70 -24.81 -3.74
CA HIS A 13 16.65 -24.00 -3.15
C HIS A 13 17.01 -22.50 -3.03
N TRP A 14 18.24 -22.10 -3.38
CA TRP A 14 18.69 -20.70 -3.27
C TRP A 14 18.25 -19.83 -4.46
N ALA A 15 18.46 -20.31 -5.69
CA ALA A 15 18.12 -19.56 -6.91
C ALA A 15 16.60 -19.42 -7.10
N ASP A 16 15.84 -20.45 -6.73
CA ASP A 16 14.38 -20.46 -6.85
C ASP A 16 13.69 -19.44 -5.92
N ARG A 17 14.23 -19.24 -4.70
CA ARG A 17 13.69 -18.25 -3.75
C ARG A 17 13.95 -16.80 -4.19
N VAL A 18 15.09 -16.53 -4.81
CA VAL A 18 15.40 -15.19 -5.35
C VAL A 18 14.55 -14.91 -6.59
N GLY A 19 14.39 -15.89 -7.48
CA GLY A 19 13.56 -15.79 -8.69
C GLY A 19 12.07 -15.59 -8.42
N LEU A 20 11.51 -16.29 -7.42
CA LEU A 20 10.11 -16.15 -7.02
C LEU A 20 9.82 -14.76 -6.43
N ARG A 21 10.75 -14.24 -5.62
CA ARG A 21 10.63 -12.92 -4.98
C ARG A 21 10.71 -11.78 -5.99
N LEU A 22 11.58 -11.89 -7.00
CA LEU A 22 11.65 -10.96 -8.13
C LEU A 22 10.37 -10.98 -8.98
N ARG A 23 9.84 -12.16 -9.30
CA ARG A 23 8.58 -12.29 -10.06
C ARG A 23 7.37 -11.72 -9.31
N ALA A 24 7.27 -11.94 -8.00
CA ALA A 24 6.18 -11.40 -7.18
C ALA A 24 6.20 -9.86 -7.13
N VAL A 25 7.40 -9.27 -6.98
CA VAL A 25 7.57 -7.80 -7.03
C VAL A 25 7.21 -7.27 -8.42
N LEU A 26 7.65 -7.92 -9.49
CA LEU A 26 7.35 -7.49 -10.86
C LEU A 26 5.86 -7.64 -11.22
N TYR A 27 5.19 -8.68 -10.74
CA TYR A 27 3.76 -8.88 -10.98
C TYR A 27 2.92 -7.84 -10.23
N ARG A 28 3.34 -7.48 -9.02
CA ARG A 28 2.73 -6.44 -8.21
C ARG A 28 2.82 -5.04 -8.82
N LEU A 29 3.83 -4.79 -9.65
CA LEU A 29 3.98 -3.55 -10.41
C LEU A 29 3.11 -3.53 -11.70
N LYS A 30 2.50 -4.66 -12.10
CA LYS A 30 1.63 -4.72 -13.29
C LYS A 30 0.19 -4.26 -13.02
N SER A 31 -0.31 -4.46 -11.80
CA SER A 31 -1.62 -3.94 -11.38
C SER A 31 -1.51 -2.46 -11.00
N PRO A 32 -2.56 -1.66 -11.26
CA PRO A 32 -2.53 -0.23 -10.95
C PRO A 32 -2.42 0.00 -9.44
N MET A 33 -1.59 0.96 -9.07
CA MET A 33 -1.48 1.51 -7.73
C MET A 33 -2.15 2.87 -7.69
N TYR A 34 -2.44 3.37 -6.49
CA TYR A 34 -3.22 4.60 -6.34
C TYR A 34 -2.59 5.56 -5.34
N VAL A 35 -2.53 6.83 -5.73
CA VAL A 35 -2.39 7.94 -4.78
C VAL A 35 -3.78 8.48 -4.51
N ILE A 36 -4.17 8.49 -3.25
CA ILE A 36 -5.47 8.98 -2.79
C ILE A 36 -5.20 10.29 -2.06
N HIS A 37 -5.69 11.39 -2.60
CA HIS A 37 -5.65 12.69 -1.97
C HIS A 37 -7.03 12.98 -1.35
N LEU A 38 -7.05 13.18 -0.03
CA LEU A 38 -8.23 13.56 0.73
C LEU A 38 -8.19 15.07 0.92
N ARG A 39 -9.23 15.79 0.51
CA ARG A 39 -9.43 17.21 0.81
C ARG A 39 -10.56 17.37 1.81
N TYR A 40 -10.34 18.07 2.92
CA TYR A 40 -11.39 18.29 3.91
C TYR A 40 -12.45 19.23 3.34
N THR A 41 -13.71 18.81 3.43
CA THR A 41 -14.88 19.61 3.05
C THR A 41 -15.73 20.01 4.26
N GLY A 42 -15.62 19.27 5.37
CA GLY A 42 -16.23 19.61 6.66
C GLY A 42 -15.38 20.55 7.52
N ALA A 43 -15.92 20.97 8.66
CA ALA A 43 -15.17 21.72 9.66
C ALA A 43 -14.11 20.83 10.33
N LEU A 44 -12.98 21.40 10.75
CA LEU A 44 -11.91 20.64 11.40
C LEU A 44 -12.39 19.91 12.67
N ALA A 45 -13.38 20.46 13.39
CA ALA A 45 -13.98 19.79 14.54
C ALA A 45 -14.67 18.46 14.15
N GLU A 46 -15.41 18.44 13.04
CA GLU A 46 -16.08 17.23 12.55
C GLU A 46 -15.06 16.18 12.08
N ILE A 47 -13.95 16.64 11.48
CA ILE A 47 -12.81 15.79 11.12
C ILE A 47 -12.18 15.18 12.38
N ASP A 48 -11.97 15.99 13.41
CA ASP A 48 -11.37 15.55 14.67
C ASP A 48 -12.28 14.55 15.40
N ASP A 49 -13.61 14.75 15.39
CA ASP A 49 -14.60 13.84 15.97
C ASP A 49 -14.59 12.46 15.28
N ALA A 50 -14.38 12.41 13.96
CA ALA A 50 -14.31 11.17 13.19
C ALA A 50 -12.89 10.54 13.15
N LEU A 51 -11.87 11.22 13.68
CA LEU A 51 -10.47 10.87 13.47
C LEU A 51 -10.07 9.51 14.06
N ASP A 52 -10.58 9.17 15.24
CA ASP A 52 -10.25 7.89 15.88
C ASP A 52 -10.84 6.70 15.11
N ALA A 53 -12.07 6.84 14.61
CA ALA A 53 -12.67 5.84 13.74
C ALA A 53 -11.89 5.71 12.42
N HIS A 54 -11.46 6.83 11.85
CA HIS A 54 -10.63 6.83 10.64
C HIS A 54 -9.28 6.14 10.87
N ARG A 55 -8.62 6.36 12.02
CA ARG A 55 -7.38 5.66 12.39
C ARG A 55 -7.56 4.15 12.46
N LEU A 56 -8.63 3.68 13.10
CA LEU A 56 -8.95 2.25 13.16
C LEU A 56 -9.27 1.65 11.77
N TYR A 57 -9.84 2.44 10.86
CA TYR A 57 -10.01 2.04 9.47
C TYR A 57 -8.65 1.92 8.77
N LEU A 58 -7.76 2.92 8.89
CA LEU A 58 -6.42 2.88 8.31
C LEU A 58 -5.62 1.66 8.79
N GLU A 59 -5.61 1.40 10.10
CA GLU A 59 -4.91 0.24 10.70
C GLU A 59 -5.34 -1.08 10.05
N ARG A 60 -6.66 -1.31 9.90
CA ARG A 60 -7.20 -2.50 9.23
C ARG A 60 -6.72 -2.63 7.78
N GLN A 61 -6.67 -1.52 7.05
CA GLN A 61 -6.22 -1.53 5.65
C GLN A 61 -4.70 -1.68 5.52
N PHE A 62 -3.91 -1.23 6.50
CA PHE A 62 -2.48 -1.54 6.58
C PHE A 62 -2.24 -3.02 6.88
N ASP A 63 -2.96 -3.60 7.84
CA ASP A 63 -2.86 -5.02 8.18
C ASP A 63 -3.28 -5.93 7.02
N ALA A 64 -4.30 -5.52 6.26
CA ALA A 64 -4.72 -6.21 5.05
C ALA A 64 -3.74 -6.04 3.87
N GLY A 65 -2.78 -5.10 3.95
CA GLY A 65 -1.85 -4.78 2.88
C GLY A 65 -2.43 -3.96 1.73
N ALA A 66 -3.61 -3.35 1.95
CA ALA A 66 -4.23 -2.43 1.02
C ALA A 66 -3.55 -1.06 1.00
N PHE A 67 -3.07 -0.57 2.15
CA PHE A 67 -2.34 0.71 2.26
C PHE A 67 -0.85 0.50 2.55
N ILE A 68 -0.02 1.40 1.99
CA ILE A 68 1.44 1.35 2.08
C ILE A 68 1.97 2.50 2.92
N ILE A 69 1.48 3.72 2.66
CA ILE A 69 1.85 4.94 3.39
C ILE A 69 0.59 5.80 3.52
N ALA A 70 0.41 6.46 4.66
CA ALA A 70 -0.62 7.46 4.86
C ALA A 70 -0.12 8.58 5.78
N GLY A 71 -0.70 9.77 5.66
CA GLY A 71 -0.43 10.87 6.59
C GLY A 71 -1.26 12.13 6.30
N PRO A 72 -1.36 13.05 7.27
CA PRO A 72 -1.98 14.35 7.06
C PRO A 72 -1.12 15.23 6.16
N GLN A 73 -1.78 16.13 5.43
CA GLN A 73 -1.09 17.19 4.70
C GLN A 73 -0.55 18.26 5.67
N VAL A 74 0.43 19.04 5.19
CA VAL A 74 0.96 20.22 5.89
C VAL A 74 0.88 21.40 4.92
N PRO A 75 -0.02 22.38 5.12
CA PRO A 75 -0.97 22.52 6.24
C PRO A 75 -2.02 21.40 6.32
N ARG A 76 -2.65 21.20 7.48
CA ARG A 76 -3.63 20.12 7.75
C ARG A 76 -5.01 20.44 7.14
N ASP A 77 -5.08 20.45 5.82
CA ASP A 77 -6.31 20.62 5.03
C ASP A 77 -6.78 19.32 4.35
N GLY A 78 -6.11 18.20 4.67
CA GLY A 78 -6.33 16.94 3.99
C GLY A 78 -5.40 15.84 4.46
N GLY A 79 -5.36 14.77 3.66
CA GLY A 79 -4.48 13.62 3.84
C GLY A 79 -4.03 13.03 2.52
N VAL A 80 -2.96 12.24 2.55
CA VAL A 80 -2.48 11.48 1.40
C VAL A 80 -2.33 10.02 1.82
N ILE A 81 -2.81 9.11 0.97
CA ILE A 81 -2.64 7.67 1.12
C ILE A 81 -2.04 7.11 -0.17
N LEU A 82 -1.02 6.28 -0.05
CA LEU A 82 -0.51 5.43 -1.12
C LEU A 82 -1.08 4.02 -0.93
N ALA A 83 -1.95 3.58 -1.84
CA ALA A 83 -2.53 2.25 -1.83
C ALA A 83 -1.70 1.26 -2.67
N ALA A 84 -1.71 0.00 -2.24
CA ALA A 84 -1.12 -1.11 -2.95
C ALA A 84 -1.87 -1.42 -4.25
N ALA A 85 -1.26 -2.29 -5.05
CA ALA A 85 -1.80 -2.63 -6.35
C ALA A 85 -3.08 -3.47 -6.23
N MET A 86 -4.17 -3.00 -6.84
CA MET A 86 -5.49 -3.66 -6.80
C MET A 86 -6.38 -3.19 -7.97
N GLU A 87 -7.51 -3.86 -8.17
CA GLU A 87 -8.54 -3.39 -9.11
C GLU A 87 -9.29 -2.17 -8.56
N ARG A 88 -9.75 -1.28 -9.46
CA ARG A 88 -10.40 -0.02 -9.07
C ARG A 88 -11.64 -0.23 -8.21
N ASP A 89 -12.49 -1.19 -8.55
CA ASP A 89 -13.72 -1.47 -7.78
C ASP A 89 -13.41 -1.89 -6.33
N ARG A 90 -12.29 -2.59 -6.12
CA ARG A 90 -11.83 -2.97 -4.78
C ARG A 90 -11.39 -1.75 -3.98
N LEU A 91 -10.66 -0.83 -4.62
CA LEU A 91 -10.27 0.43 -4.00
C LEU A 91 -11.49 1.25 -3.60
N ASP A 92 -12.46 1.39 -4.51
CA ASP A 92 -13.67 2.18 -4.26
C ASP A 92 -14.50 1.58 -3.10
N ALA A 93 -14.57 0.24 -3.00
CA ALA A 93 -15.19 -0.43 -1.87
C ALA A 93 -14.48 -0.13 -0.53
N ILE A 94 -13.14 -0.18 -0.51
CA ILE A 94 -12.34 0.18 0.66
C ILE A 94 -12.58 1.63 1.07
N ILE A 95 -12.58 2.57 0.12
CA ILE A 95 -12.83 4.00 0.39
C ILE A 95 -14.25 4.23 0.93
N ALA A 96 -15.24 3.45 0.50
CA ALA A 96 -16.61 3.55 1.01
C ALA A 96 -16.75 3.13 2.49
N GLU A 97 -15.77 2.40 3.04
CA GLU A 97 -15.72 2.01 4.46
C GLU A 97 -15.12 3.11 5.36
N ASP A 98 -14.45 4.11 4.78
CA ASP A 98 -13.82 5.19 5.54
C ASP A 98 -14.89 6.04 6.26
N PRO A 99 -14.82 6.24 7.59
CA PRO A 99 -15.72 7.12 8.32
C PRO A 99 -15.81 8.53 7.74
N PHE A 100 -14.72 9.06 7.17
CA PHE A 100 -14.73 10.35 6.48
C PHE A 100 -15.59 10.32 5.22
N SER A 101 -15.57 9.21 4.47
CA SER A 101 -16.40 9.00 3.28
C SER A 101 -17.88 8.85 3.65
N GLN A 102 -18.18 8.01 4.64
CA GLN A 102 -19.56 7.75 5.10
C GLN A 102 -20.24 9.02 5.61
N GLN A 103 -19.48 9.89 6.29
CA GLN A 103 -19.97 11.16 6.82
C GLN A 103 -19.83 12.33 5.84
N ARG A 104 -19.28 12.09 4.64
CA ARG A 104 -19.06 13.10 3.59
C ARG A 104 -18.21 14.30 4.04
N LEU A 105 -17.22 14.03 4.90
CA LEU A 105 -16.35 15.07 5.48
C LEU A 105 -15.17 15.42 4.57
N VAL A 106 -14.90 14.59 3.55
CA VAL A 106 -13.77 14.76 2.64
C VAL A 106 -14.17 14.47 1.20
N HIS A 107 -13.44 15.10 0.28
CA HIS A 107 -13.44 14.75 -1.14
C HIS A 107 -12.20 13.91 -1.47
N TYR A 108 -12.37 12.84 -2.23
CA TYR A 108 -11.28 11.96 -2.65
C TYR A 108 -10.90 12.24 -4.11
N ASP A 109 -9.68 12.73 -4.32
CA ASP A 109 -9.04 12.82 -5.63
C ASP A 109 -8.09 11.63 -5.79
N ILE A 110 -8.44 10.70 -6.68
CA ILE A 110 -7.73 9.42 -6.86
C ILE A 110 -6.91 9.45 -8.14
N ILE A 111 -5.60 9.24 -8.02
CA ILE A 111 -4.66 9.16 -9.14
C ILE A 111 -4.22 7.71 -9.29
N GLU A 112 -4.62 7.09 -10.39
CA GLU A 112 -4.12 5.77 -10.81
C GLU A 112 -2.73 5.89 -11.46
N PHE A 113 -1.81 5.01 -11.09
CA PHE A 113 -0.51 4.93 -11.76
C PHE A 113 0.05 3.50 -11.76
N LYS A 114 0.98 3.25 -12.69
CA LYS A 114 1.75 2.00 -12.74
C LYS A 114 3.14 2.26 -12.21
N ALA A 115 3.43 1.77 -11.01
CA ALA A 115 4.76 1.85 -10.45
C ALA A 115 5.72 0.98 -11.30
N THR A 116 6.84 1.55 -11.77
CA THR A 116 7.83 0.81 -12.58
C THR A 116 9.16 0.62 -11.89
N ARG A 117 9.38 1.33 -10.77
CA ARG A 117 10.64 1.34 -10.02
C ARG A 117 10.32 1.41 -8.53
N LEU A 118 11.16 0.75 -7.74
CA LEU A 118 11.10 0.74 -6.28
C LEU A 118 12.51 0.99 -5.76
N ALA A 119 12.67 1.88 -4.79
CA ALA A 119 13.97 2.12 -4.17
C ALA A 119 14.45 0.87 -3.42
N PRO A 120 15.76 0.56 -3.42
CA PRO A 120 16.30 -0.52 -2.60
C PRO A 120 15.93 -0.34 -1.12
N GLY A 121 15.50 -1.43 -0.47
CA GLY A 121 15.13 -1.42 0.95
C GLY A 121 13.66 -1.08 1.24
N LEU A 122 12.88 -0.62 0.26
CA LEU A 122 11.44 -0.43 0.45
C LEU A 122 10.72 -1.78 0.31
N ASN A 123 10.00 -2.19 1.35
CA ASN A 123 9.14 -3.38 1.32
C ASN A 123 7.69 -2.96 1.13
N LEU A 124 6.98 -3.64 0.23
CA LEU A 124 5.54 -3.47 0.04
C LEU A 124 4.80 -4.57 0.82
N PRO A 125 3.68 -4.28 1.51
CA PRO A 125 2.89 -5.27 2.27
C PRO A 125 2.33 -6.32 1.31
N PRO A 126 2.18 -7.62 1.62
CA PRO A 126 1.73 -8.66 0.66
C PRO A 126 0.44 -8.30 -0.07
N SER A 127 0.20 -8.87 -1.28
CA SER A 127 -0.97 -8.46 -2.07
C SER A 127 -2.23 -8.97 -1.39
N PRO A 128 -3.24 -8.12 -1.23
CA PRO A 128 -4.46 -8.45 -0.50
C PRO A 128 -5.37 -9.38 -1.31
#